data_AF-A0A352UPI4-F1
#
_entry.id   AF-A0A352UPI4-F1
#
_cell.length_a   1.000
_cell.length_b   1.000
_cell.length_c   1.000
_cell.angle_alpha   90.00
_cell.angle_beta   90.00
_cell.angle_gamma   90.00
#
_symmetry.space_group_name_H-M   'P 1'
#
loop_
_entity.id
_entity.type
_entity.pdbx_description
1 polymer ?
#
loop_
_entity_poly.entity_id
_entity_poly.type
_entity_poly.pdbx_seq_one_letter_code
_entity_poly.pdbx_strand_id
1 'polypeptide(L)'
;DEPTGALDSETSTQVMALLREIAKDKLVIMVTHNAELAAEYSTRIIRLLDGAVTGDTDPYDAAAEETPRSPARSGSLSMSFATALSLSLNNLMTKKART
;
A
#
# COMPACT_ATOMS: atom_id res chain seq x y z
N ASP A 1 -2.57 4.19 -3.28
CA ASP A 1 -2.30 5.20 -4.31
C ASP A 1 -3.30 6.31 -4.10
N GLU A 2 -2.84 7.54 -3.87
CA GLU A 2 -3.67 8.73 -3.55
C GLU A 2 -4.81 8.47 -2.54
N PRO A 3 -4.50 8.05 -1.29
CA PRO A 3 -5.51 7.54 -0.36
C PRO A 3 -6.55 8.58 0.10
N THR A 4 -6.27 9.88 -0.06
CA THR A 4 -7.14 10.98 0.37
C THR A 4 -7.79 11.74 -0.77
N GLY A 5 -7.51 11.40 -2.04
CA GLY A 5 -7.92 12.20 -3.19
C GLY A 5 -9.43 12.35 -3.41
N ALA A 6 -10.24 11.44 -2.86
CA ALA A 6 -11.70 11.41 -2.98
C ALA A 6 -12.44 11.72 -1.66
N LEU A 7 -11.72 12.15 -0.63
CA LEU A 7 -12.26 12.33 0.72
C LEU A 7 -12.30 13.82 1.08
N ASP A 8 -13.19 14.17 2.01
CA ASP A 8 -13.16 15.48 2.66
C ASP A 8 -11.95 15.58 3.62
N SER A 9 -11.65 16.80 4.07
CA SER A 9 -10.47 17.07 4.90
C SER A 9 -10.48 16.34 6.25
N GLU A 10 -11.65 16.17 6.87
CA GLU A 10 -11.77 15.49 8.17
C GLU A 10 -11.53 14.00 8.01
N THR A 11 -12.23 13.36 7.06
CA THR A 11 -12.06 11.94 6.76
C THR A 11 -10.64 11.62 6.27
N SER A 12 -10.05 12.51 5.48
CA SER A 12 -8.65 12.38 5.03
C SER A 12 -7.68 12.31 6.21
N THR A 13 -7.85 13.20 7.19
CA THR A 13 -6.99 13.24 8.39
C THR A 13 -7.11 11.94 9.19
N GLN A 14 -8.32 11.40 9.34
CA GLN A 14 -8.55 10.13 10.04
C GLN A 14 -7.88 8.95 9.33
N VAL A 15 -7.99 8.88 8.00
CA VAL A 15 -7.34 7.84 7.19
C VAL A 15 -5.82 7.94 7.30
N MET A 16 -5.26 9.15 7.23
CA MET A 16 -3.83 9.37 7.37
C MET A 16 -3.31 8.98 8.75
N ALA A 17 -4.05 9.29 9.81
CA ALA A 17 -3.72 8.85 11.17
C ALA A 17 -3.71 7.31 11.30
N LEU A 18 -4.68 6.63 10.70
CA LEU A 18 -4.73 5.17 10.68
C LEU A 18 -3.51 4.58 9.95
N LEU A 19 -3.17 5.12 8.77
CA LEU A 19 -2.01 4.68 8.01
C LEU A 19 -0.70 4.87 8.79
N ARG A 20 -0.57 5.98 9.52
CA ARG A 20 0.56 6.25 10.40
C ARG A 20 0.68 5.24 11.54
N GLU A 21 -0.43 4.83 12.14
CA GLU A 21 -0.42 3.78 13.17
C GLU A 21 0.02 2.43 12.58
N ILE A 22 -0.49 2.06 11.41
CA ILE A 22 -0.09 0.83 10.72
C ILE A 22 1.40 0.84 10.34
N ALA A 23 1.93 2.01 9.98
CA ALA A 23 3.33 2.20 9.59
C ALA A 23 4.33 1.90 10.72
N LYS A 24 3.89 1.81 11.99
CA LYS A 24 4.75 1.44 13.11
C LYS A 24 5.25 -0.01 13.03
N ASP A 25 4.40 -0.91 12.53
CA ASP A 25 4.69 -2.35 12.50
C ASP A 25 4.81 -2.92 11.08
N LYS A 26 4.42 -2.13 10.06
CA LYS A 26 4.40 -2.57 8.66
C LYS A 26 4.96 -1.49 7.76
N LEU A 27 5.62 -1.90 6.68
CA LEU A 27 6.00 -0.97 5.62
C LEU A 27 4.75 -0.48 4.88
N VAL A 28 4.49 0.81 4.94
CA VAL A 28 3.44 1.49 4.19
C VAL A 28 4.10 2.35 3.12
N ILE A 29 3.73 2.13 1.86
CA ILE A 29 4.14 2.95 0.73
C ILE A 29 2.90 3.67 0.20
N MET A 30 2.97 4.99 0.21
CA MET A 30 1.92 5.86 -0.28
C MET A 30 2.46 6.70 -1.43
N VAL A 31 1.62 6.90 -2.44
CA VAL A 31 1.88 7.83 -3.53
C VAL A 31 0.92 8.98 -3.37
N THR A 32 1.44 10.21 -3.40
CA THR A 32 0.62 11.41 -3.37
C THR A 32 1.27 12.59 -4.11
N HIS A 33 0.44 13.44 -4.72
CA HIS A 33 0.85 14.75 -5.23
C HIS A 33 0.76 15.89 -4.20
N ASN A 34 0.20 15.64 -3.00
CA ASN A 34 0.14 16.64 -1.93
C ASN A 34 1.44 16.62 -1.09
N ALA A 35 2.29 17.63 -1.29
CA ALA A 35 3.56 17.75 -0.59
C ALA A 35 3.43 17.98 0.93
N GLU A 36 2.37 18.66 1.37
CA GLU A 36 2.14 18.96 2.79
C GLU A 36 1.80 17.68 3.56
N LEU A 37 0.89 16.86 3.02
CA LEU A 37 0.54 15.57 3.62
C LEU A 37 1.73 14.61 3.64
N ALA A 38 2.52 14.58 2.56
CA ALA A 38 3.75 13.78 2.54
C ALA A 38 4.71 14.23 3.64
N ALA A 39 4.93 15.53 3.80
CA ALA A 39 5.81 16.08 4.83
C ALA A 39 5.33 15.81 6.27
N GLU A 40 4.03 15.81 6.50
CA GLU A 40 3.46 15.64 7.84
C GLU A 40 3.40 14.18 8.31
N TYR A 41 3.07 13.25 7.40
CA TYR A 41 2.73 11.88 7.79
C TYR A 41 3.76 10.81 7.42
N SER A 42 4.73 11.11 6.55
CA SER A 42 5.72 10.13 6.10
C SER A 42 7.03 10.24 6.87
N THR A 43 7.72 9.10 7.03
CA THR A 43 9.07 9.03 7.61
C THR A 43 10.16 9.24 6.56
N ARG A 44 9.85 8.93 5.29
CA ARG A 44 10.72 9.13 4.13
C ARG A 44 9.87 9.56 2.94
N ILE A 45 10.34 10.61 2.27
CA ILE A 45 9.77 11.19 1.05
C ILE A 45 10.75 10.94 -0.10
N ILE A 46 10.24 10.29 -1.14
CA ILE A 46 10.93 10.12 -2.42
C ILE A 46 10.18 10.96 -3.45
N ARG A 47 10.89 11.88 -4.11
CA ARG A 47 10.36 12.71 -5.19
C ARG A 47 10.70 12.09 -6.53
N LEU A 48 9.68 11.93 -7.36
CA LEU A 48 9.80 11.39 -8.72
C LEU A 48 9.43 12.48 -9.73
N LEU A 49 10.21 12.61 -10.80
CA LEU A 49 9.93 13.46 -11.94
C LEU A 49 10.38 12.71 -13.21
N ASP A 50 9.49 12.61 -14.20
CA ASP A 50 9.77 11.96 -15.49
C ASP A 50 10.40 10.56 -15.38
N GLY A 51 9.94 9.77 -14.39
CA GLY A 51 10.44 8.42 -14.13
C GLY A 51 11.79 8.36 -13.41
N ALA A 52 12.39 9.51 -13.08
CA ALA A 52 13.63 9.60 -12.32
C ALA A 52 13.38 10.06 -10.87
N VAL A 53 14.17 9.55 -9.92
CA VAL A 53 14.20 10.05 -8.55
C VAL A 53 14.99 11.36 -8.53
N THR A 54 14.32 12.44 -8.14
CA THR A 54 14.94 13.79 -8.06
C THR A 54 15.29 14.18 -6.63
N GLY A 55 14.76 13.48 -5.63
CA GLY A 55 15.09 13.71 -4.24
C GLY A 55 14.67 12.57 -3.34
N ASP A 56 15.44 12.38 -2.28
CA ASP A 56 15.19 11.41 -1.24
C ASP A 56 15.61 12.02 0.10
N THR A 57 14.75 11.91 1.09
CA THR A 57 14.99 12.48 2.44
C THR A 57 15.74 11.51 3.36
N ASP A 58 15.72 10.22 3.05
CA ASP A 58 16.43 9.18 3.80
C ASP A 58 17.01 8.15 2.80
N PRO A 59 18.07 8.53 2.07
CA PRO A 59 18.65 7.69 1.02
C PRO A 59 19.20 6.39 1.59
N TYR A 60 18.87 5.28 0.92
CA TYR A 60 19.35 3.97 1.33
C TYR A 60 20.85 3.81 1.04
N ASP A 61 21.65 3.56 2.07
CA ASP A 61 23.06 3.22 1.95
C ASP A 61 23.25 1.70 1.94
N ALA A 62 23.53 1.15 0.75
CA ALA A 62 23.75 -0.28 0.57
C ALA A 62 25.03 -0.81 1.22
N ALA A 63 26.01 0.06 1.53
CA ALA A 63 27.25 -0.34 2.19
C ALA A 63 27.10 -0.51 3.71
N ALA A 64 26.05 0.08 4.30
CA ALA A 64 25.81 0.06 5.74
C ALA A 64 25.03 -1.17 6.22
N GLU A 65 24.31 -1.87 5.33
CA GLU A 65 23.43 -3.00 5.71
C GLU A 65 23.77 -4.31 4.98
N GLU A 66 24.89 -4.93 5.36
CA GLU A 66 25.12 -6.36 5.12
C GLU A 66 24.32 -7.20 6.15
N THR A 67 22.99 -7.24 6.04
CA THR A 67 22.20 -8.28 6.74
C THR A 67 21.65 -9.30 5.74
N PRO A 68 21.71 -10.61 6.05
CA PRO A 68 21.26 -11.64 5.14
C PRO A 68 19.73 -11.56 4.98
N ARG A 69 19.27 -11.15 3.80
CA ARG A 69 17.86 -11.20 3.42
C ARG A 69 17.37 -12.65 3.50
N SER A 70 16.42 -12.90 4.40
CA SER A 70 15.72 -14.20 4.47
C SER A 70 15.01 -14.46 3.14
N PRO A 71 15.11 -15.67 2.55
CA PRO A 71 14.56 -15.94 1.23
C PRO A 71 13.06 -15.69 1.22
N ALA A 72 12.59 -14.92 0.22
CA ALA A 72 11.18 -14.67 0.00
C ALA A 72 10.43 -16.00 -0.05
N ARG A 73 9.47 -16.21 0.86
CA ARG A 73 8.64 -17.41 0.87
C ARG A 73 7.86 -17.47 -0.44
N SER A 74 8.23 -18.40 -1.34
CA SER A 74 7.38 -18.76 -2.47
C SER A 74 6.21 -19.61 -1.94
N GLY A 75 5.27 -18.96 -1.25
CA GLY A 75 3.97 -19.57 -0.97
C GLY A 75 3.27 -19.80 -2.30
N SER A 76 2.97 -21.06 -2.63
CA SER A 76 2.20 -21.39 -3.82
C SER A 76 0.85 -20.68 -3.77
N LEU A 77 0.57 -19.84 -4.77
CA LEU A 77 -0.70 -19.14 -4.98
C LEU A 77 -1.85 -20.09 -5.37
N SER A 78 -1.86 -21.35 -4.91
CA SER A 78 -2.95 -22.28 -5.18
C SER A 78 -4.09 -22.01 -4.19
N MET A 79 -5.12 -21.26 -4.60
CA MET A 79 -6.39 -21.31 -3.89
C MET A 79 -6.92 -22.74 -3.92
N SER A 80 -7.48 -23.21 -2.80
CA SER A 80 -8.10 -24.54 -2.76
C SER A 80 -9.30 -24.60 -3.72
N PHE A 81 -9.50 -25.74 -4.40
CA PHE A 81 -10.59 -25.95 -5.36
C PHE A 81 -11.98 -25.67 -4.75
N ALA A 82 -12.16 -25.97 -3.46
CA ALA A 82 -13.38 -25.67 -2.73
C ALA A 82 -13.64 -24.15 -2.62
N THR A 83 -12.59 -23.34 -2.43
CA THR A 83 -12.69 -21.87 -2.39
C THR A 83 -13.06 -21.31 -3.77
N ALA A 84 -12.49 -21.88 -4.84
CA ALA A 84 -12.84 -21.49 -6.20
C ALA A 84 -14.32 -21.82 -6.54
N LEU A 85 -14.80 -23.00 -6.12
CA LEU A 85 -16.18 -23.41 -6.35
C LEU A 85 -17.17 -22.56 -5.54
N SER A 86 -16.87 -22.26 -4.28
CA SER A 86 -17.75 -21.43 -3.43
C SER A 86 -17.84 -19.98 -3.95
N LEU A 87 -16.72 -19.37 -4.36
CA LEU A 87 -16.71 -18.05 -5.00
C LEU A 87 -17.51 -18.04 -6.31
N SER A 88 -17.42 -19.10 -7.11
CA SER A 88 -18.18 -19.24 -8.35
C SER A 88 -19.70 -19.29 -8.10
N LEU A 89 -20.13 -20.11 -7.13
CA LEU A 89 -21.54 -20.20 -6.73
C LEU A 89 -22.06 -18.86 -6.17
N ASN A 90 -21.26 -18.18 -5.34
CA ASN A 90 -21.65 -16.89 -4.77
C ASN A 90 -21.81 -15.82 -5.86
N ASN A 91 -20.89 -15.77 -6.83
CA ASN A 91 -21.00 -14.87 -7.99
C ASN A 91 -22.18 -15.19 -8.91
N LEU A 92 -22.59 -16.46 -9.00
CA LEU A 92 -23.76 -16.83 -9.80
C LEU A 92 -25.07 -16.45 -9.09
N MET A 93 -25.13 -16.58 -7.76
CA MET A 93 -26.28 -16.16 -6.96
C MET A 93 -26.48 -14.64 -6.95
N THR A 94 -25.41 -13.85 -6.80
CA THR A 94 -25.50 -12.38 -6.81
C THR A 94 -25.98 -11.83 -8.16
N LYS A 95 -25.79 -12.57 -9.26
CA LYS A 95 -26.31 -12.21 -10.59
C LYS A 95 -27.76 -12.64 -10.81
N LYS A 96 -28.20 -13.78 -10.27
CA LYS A 96 -29.60 -14.23 -10.35
C LYS A 96 -30.58 -13.38 -9.54
N ALA A 97 -30.09 -12.70 -8.50
CA ALA A 97 -30.90 -11.75 -7.72
C ALA A 97 -31.05 -10.36 -8.39
N ARG A 98 -30.43 -10.15 -9.56
CA ARG A 98 -30.45 -8.89 -10.32
C ARG A 98 -31.47 -8.87 -11.47
N THR A 99 -32.17 -9.98 -11.70
CA THR A 99 -33.30 -10.13 -12.63
C THR A 99 -34.55 -10.47 -11.84
#